data_AF-A0A0K8MXT7-F1
#
_entry.id   AF-A0A0K8MXT7-F1
#
_cell.length_a   1.000
_cell.length_b   1.000
_cell.length_c   1.000
_cell.angle_alpha   90.00
_cell.angle_beta   90.00
_cell.angle_gamma   90.00
#
_symmetry.space_group_name_H-M   'P 1'
#
loop_
_entity.id
_entity.type
_entity.pdbx_description
1 polymer ?
#
loop_
_entity_poly.entity_id
_entity_poly.type
_entity_poly.pdbx_seq_one_letter_code
_entity_poly.pdbx_strand_id
1 'polypeptide(L)'
;MKRKFWLQAFLVPFLIILTGCSSTKENQETTAIITSPESTKNAIIGTPIALATKIKVPAGEEIPFCHGSGTHKLVTKDIQITGTIVFQTDDLRGLYTLGGSPLTSKQVIPDNLQSIMIGFSPDGNWFAYAPFDSGVTDGIDHFDLTLLSAEGKELNQSLDLVQLEEYLQEGYWFMGNRIPSFWISSDLIYVTLYARNPEETSTAYRLGDFPRILDPFTGSWENQLLDLPEYDLSSPVGISPDRSRALYAEMDGLSLWDYDRGETIRKYSFLIPSLEGLSLWSPDGSKAAYVNLNDDYSEMTGVIIKNDGSYLPLVNKEFPKAGLFIQYASWSPNSKLLALAVAEGEDINLLIYDAISEQYIHQCIVSKALGYDPALTWSPDSAQIAISSPDSPILLYDLPSGNIFELAQHGRVKGWSDKFPLNLP
;
A
#
# COMPACT_ATOMS: atom_id res chain seq x y z
N MET A 1 27.97 19.71 -17.94
CA MET A 1 28.84 19.69 -19.15
C MET A 1 27.98 20.08 -20.35
N LYS A 2 28.20 21.25 -20.98
CA LYS A 2 27.27 21.84 -21.99
C LYS A 2 27.23 21.01 -23.29
N ARG A 3 26.04 20.64 -23.77
CA ARG A 3 25.85 20.21 -25.17
C ARG A 3 24.79 21.06 -25.88
N LYS A 4 25.16 21.46 -27.12
CA LYS A 4 24.39 22.28 -28.06
C LYS A 4 23.65 21.38 -29.06
N PHE A 5 22.41 21.78 -29.36
CA PHE A 5 21.66 21.72 -30.63
C PHE A 5 21.79 20.52 -31.56
N TRP A 6 20.64 19.95 -31.96
CA TRP A 6 20.19 19.93 -33.36
C TRP A 6 18.65 19.94 -33.43
N LEU A 7 18.08 20.93 -34.13
CA LEU A 7 16.68 20.98 -34.58
C LEU A 7 16.52 20.09 -35.81
N GLN A 8 15.48 19.26 -35.85
CA GLN A 8 14.75 18.96 -37.09
C GLN A 8 13.25 18.85 -36.82
N ALA A 9 12.51 19.81 -37.37
CA ALA A 9 11.05 19.74 -37.54
C ALA A 9 10.74 18.93 -38.81
N PHE A 10 9.65 18.16 -38.85
CA PHE A 10 8.77 18.05 -40.05
C PHE A 10 7.42 17.36 -39.71
N LEU A 11 6.36 18.17 -39.80
CA LEU A 11 5.04 17.93 -40.43
C LEU A 11 4.27 16.61 -40.24
N VAL A 12 3.12 16.76 -39.58
CA VAL A 12 1.87 15.97 -39.69
C VAL A 12 1.27 16.09 -41.10
N PRO A 13 0.54 15.06 -41.58
CA PRO A 13 -0.84 15.35 -41.99
C PRO A 13 -1.87 14.29 -41.54
N PHE A 14 -3.04 14.83 -41.16
CA PHE A 14 -4.34 14.19 -41.09
C PHE A 14 -4.71 13.43 -42.38
N LEU A 15 -5.40 12.30 -42.26
CA LEU A 15 -6.39 11.88 -43.26
C LEU A 15 -7.58 11.15 -42.61
N ILE A 16 -8.75 11.76 -42.76
CA ILE A 16 -10.09 11.23 -42.48
C ILE A 16 -10.52 10.38 -43.69
N ILE A 17 -10.98 9.14 -43.48
CA ILE A 17 -11.90 8.45 -44.40
C ILE A 17 -12.98 7.74 -43.58
N LEU A 18 -14.22 8.11 -43.89
CA LEU A 18 -15.48 7.52 -43.44
C LEU A 18 -15.89 6.30 -44.29
N THR A 19 -16.81 5.53 -43.69
CA THR A 19 -17.83 4.64 -44.29
C THR A 19 -17.52 3.14 -44.37
N GLY A 20 -18.44 2.35 -43.81
CA GLY A 20 -18.48 0.89 -43.94
C GLY A 20 -19.50 0.21 -43.03
N CYS A 21 -20.79 0.54 -43.17
CA CYS A 21 -21.89 -0.22 -42.58
C CYS A 21 -22.20 -1.46 -43.46
N SER A 22 -22.20 -2.68 -42.92
CA SER A 22 -23.28 -3.64 -43.19
C SER A 22 -23.28 -4.88 -42.29
N SER A 23 -24.50 -5.17 -41.80
CA SER A 23 -25.14 -6.47 -41.54
C SER A 23 -24.58 -7.41 -40.49
N THR A 24 -25.42 -7.72 -39.50
CA THR A 24 -25.72 -9.11 -39.08
C THR A 24 -27.18 -9.24 -38.63
N LYS A 25 -27.89 -10.20 -39.26
CA LYS A 25 -29.18 -10.73 -38.82
C LYS A 25 -28.96 -11.91 -37.87
N GLU A 26 -29.91 -12.07 -36.95
CA GLU A 26 -30.13 -13.22 -36.07
C GLU A 26 -30.19 -14.57 -36.82
N ASN A 27 -29.74 -15.64 -36.16
CA ASN A 27 -30.57 -16.81 -35.89
C ASN A 27 -29.92 -17.83 -34.92
N GLN A 28 -30.62 -18.03 -33.80
CA GLN A 28 -31.05 -19.29 -33.16
C GLN A 28 -30.13 -20.51 -33.01
N GLU A 29 -29.99 -20.89 -31.73
CA GLU A 29 -30.15 -22.22 -31.09
C GLU A 29 -29.40 -23.45 -31.63
N THR A 30 -28.61 -24.07 -30.75
CA THR A 30 -28.79 -25.52 -30.46
C THR A 30 -28.14 -25.93 -29.14
N THR A 31 -28.98 -26.53 -28.29
CA THR A 31 -28.71 -27.22 -27.03
C THR A 31 -27.96 -28.52 -27.27
N ALA A 32 -26.94 -28.83 -26.47
CA ALA A 32 -26.42 -30.19 -26.33
C ALA A 32 -26.04 -30.48 -24.88
N ILE A 33 -26.82 -31.37 -24.28
CA ILE A 33 -26.62 -32.01 -22.98
C ILE A 33 -25.59 -33.13 -23.18
N ILE A 34 -24.50 -33.13 -22.41
CA ILE A 34 -23.59 -34.28 -22.33
C ILE A 34 -23.37 -34.63 -20.86
N THR A 35 -23.73 -35.87 -20.54
CA THR A 35 -23.61 -36.56 -19.25
C THR A 35 -22.16 -36.97 -18.94
N SER A 36 -21.87 -37.11 -17.65
CA SER A 36 -20.58 -37.43 -17.01
C SER A 36 -19.95 -38.77 -17.41
N PRO A 37 -18.70 -39.01 -16.96
CA PRO A 37 -18.52 -40.12 -16.02
C PRO A 37 -17.63 -39.82 -14.80
N GLU A 38 -17.93 -40.57 -13.74
CA GLU A 38 -17.27 -40.63 -12.43
C GLU A 38 -15.77 -40.97 -12.52
N SER A 39 -14.97 -40.40 -11.62
CA SER A 39 -13.75 -41.04 -11.14
C SER A 39 -13.63 -40.89 -9.62
N THR A 40 -13.23 -41.99 -8.99
CA THR A 40 -13.36 -42.27 -7.56
C THR A 40 -12.07 -41.94 -6.80
N LYS A 41 -12.26 -41.33 -5.62
CA LYS A 41 -11.46 -41.43 -4.37
C LYS A 41 -9.98 -41.04 -4.37
N ASN A 42 -9.66 -40.05 -3.54
CA ASN A 42 -8.86 -40.30 -2.33
C ASN A 42 -9.22 -39.28 -1.24
N ALA A 43 -9.63 -39.81 -0.08
CA ALA A 43 -10.02 -39.04 1.10
C ALA A 43 -8.77 -38.71 1.92
N ILE A 44 -8.48 -37.43 2.10
CA ILE A 44 -7.56 -36.95 3.13
C ILE A 44 -8.44 -36.53 4.30
N ILE A 45 -8.32 -37.24 5.42
CA ILE A 45 -8.95 -36.89 6.70
C ILE A 45 -8.17 -35.69 7.24
N GLY A 46 -8.56 -34.49 6.81
CA GLY A 46 -8.25 -33.25 7.50
C GLY A 46 -9.46 -32.89 8.34
N THR A 47 -9.31 -32.88 9.67
CA THR A 47 -10.34 -32.36 10.58
C THR A 47 -10.62 -30.90 10.17
N PRO A 48 -11.83 -30.55 9.69
CA PRO A 48 -12.12 -29.16 9.36
C PRO A 48 -12.11 -28.35 10.66
N ILE A 49 -11.24 -27.35 10.72
CA ILE A 49 -11.38 -26.25 11.68
C ILE A 49 -12.77 -25.67 11.40
N ALA A 50 -13.64 -25.67 12.41
CA ALA A 50 -14.98 -25.16 12.27
C ALA A 50 -14.91 -23.72 11.76
N LEU A 51 -15.40 -23.49 10.54
CA LEU A 51 -15.73 -22.15 10.09
C LEU A 51 -16.67 -21.57 11.15
N ALA A 52 -16.24 -20.49 11.81
CA ALA A 52 -17.13 -19.67 12.58
C ALA A 52 -18.30 -19.30 11.66
N THR A 53 -19.48 -19.78 12.03
CA THR A 53 -20.76 -19.41 11.42
C THR A 53 -20.82 -17.91 11.25
N LYS A 54 -21.23 -17.44 10.07
CA LYS A 54 -21.53 -16.02 9.77
C LYS A 54 -22.20 -15.37 10.98
N ILE A 55 -21.42 -14.64 11.78
CA ILE A 55 -21.99 -13.74 12.77
C ILE A 55 -22.43 -12.55 11.94
N LYS A 56 -23.67 -12.57 11.49
CA LYS A 56 -24.35 -11.31 11.20
C LYS A 56 -24.52 -10.65 12.56
N VAL A 57 -23.66 -9.70 12.88
CA VAL A 57 -23.91 -8.77 13.98
C VAL A 57 -25.24 -8.09 13.63
N PRO A 58 -26.31 -8.29 14.42
CA PRO A 58 -27.60 -7.66 14.16
C PRO A 58 -27.44 -6.15 14.18
N ALA A 59 -28.11 -5.45 13.26
CA ALA A 59 -28.14 -3.99 13.24
C ALA A 59 -28.59 -3.46 14.61
N GLY A 60 -27.67 -2.81 15.33
CA GLY A 60 -27.89 -2.28 16.69
C GLY A 60 -27.07 -2.91 17.81
N GLU A 61 -26.25 -3.93 17.56
CA GLU A 61 -25.22 -4.36 18.53
C GLU A 61 -23.98 -3.46 18.43
N GLU A 62 -23.58 -2.84 19.54
CA GLU A 62 -22.34 -2.07 19.65
C GLU A 62 -21.16 -2.95 19.24
N ILE A 63 -20.34 -2.47 18.32
CA ILE A 63 -19.09 -3.14 17.93
C ILE A 63 -18.25 -3.30 19.20
N PRO A 64 -17.74 -4.51 19.49
CA PRO A 64 -17.04 -4.75 20.74
C PRO A 64 -15.82 -3.84 20.85
N PHE A 65 -15.83 -3.01 21.91
CA PHE A 65 -14.66 -2.26 22.34
C PHE A 65 -13.57 -3.23 22.80
N CYS A 66 -12.34 -2.92 22.43
CA CYS A 66 -11.17 -3.66 22.87
C CYS A 66 -11.05 -3.63 24.40
N HIS A 67 -10.61 -4.74 25.00
CA HIS A 67 -10.50 -4.86 26.45
C HIS A 67 -9.45 -3.85 26.95
N GLY A 68 -9.86 -2.93 27.84
CA GLY A 68 -8.96 -1.94 28.44
C GLY A 68 -8.97 -0.54 27.79
N SER A 69 -10.04 -0.17 27.08
CA SER A 69 -10.25 1.19 26.55
C SER A 69 -9.80 2.28 27.54
N GLY A 70 -8.82 3.08 27.13
CA GLY A 70 -8.28 4.22 27.91
C GLY A 70 -7.35 3.87 29.08
N THR A 71 -7.11 2.60 29.40
CA THR A 71 -6.07 2.19 30.35
C THR A 71 -5.17 1.17 29.70
N HIS A 72 -4.00 1.60 29.25
CA HIS A 72 -2.89 0.76 28.84
C HIS A 72 -2.57 -0.23 29.96
N LYS A 73 -3.27 -1.37 30.02
CA LYS A 73 -2.84 -2.47 30.86
C LYS A 73 -1.66 -3.08 30.15
N LEU A 74 -0.47 -2.63 30.53
CA LEU A 74 0.78 -3.36 30.33
C LEU A 74 0.58 -4.78 30.86
N VAL A 75 0.17 -5.70 29.99
CA VAL A 75 0.12 -7.12 30.31
C VAL A 75 1.55 -7.63 30.14
N THR A 76 2.24 -7.81 31.27
CA THR A 76 3.62 -8.30 31.34
C THR A 76 3.76 -9.81 31.18
N LYS A 77 2.83 -10.46 30.47
CA LYS A 77 3.05 -11.84 29.99
C LYS A 77 3.74 -11.81 28.64
N ASP A 78 4.52 -12.84 28.36
CA ASP A 78 5.24 -13.02 27.08
C ASP A 78 4.28 -12.89 25.90
N ILE A 79 4.20 -11.69 25.32
CA ILE A 79 3.52 -11.48 24.05
C ILE A 79 4.25 -12.31 23.01
N GLN A 80 3.51 -13.20 22.35
CA GLN A 80 4.04 -13.96 21.24
C GLN A 80 3.91 -13.09 20.00
N ILE A 81 5.05 -12.69 19.44
CA ILE A 81 5.13 -12.07 18.12
C ILE A 81 5.45 -13.21 17.15
N THR A 82 4.55 -13.43 16.19
CA THR A 82 4.80 -14.38 15.10
C THR A 82 5.81 -13.78 14.13
N GLY A 83 7.07 -14.19 14.20
CA GLY A 83 8.12 -13.70 13.29
C GLY A 83 8.86 -12.46 13.78
N THR A 84 9.21 -11.59 12.83
CA THR A 84 10.06 -10.42 13.03
C THR A 84 9.37 -9.17 12.51
N ILE A 85 9.24 -8.18 13.40
CA ILE A 85 8.86 -6.81 13.06
C ILE A 85 10.14 -6.05 12.68
N VAL A 86 10.04 -5.25 11.64
CA VAL A 86 11.10 -4.34 11.21
C VAL A 86 10.63 -2.90 11.37
N PHE A 87 11.44 -2.08 12.03
CA PHE A 87 11.13 -0.67 12.28
C PHE A 87 12.34 0.24 12.09
N GLN A 88 12.04 1.52 11.89
CA GLN A 88 13.00 2.59 11.61
C GLN A 88 12.75 3.79 12.52
N THR A 89 13.79 4.52 12.89
CA THR A 89 13.64 5.83 13.54
C THR A 89 13.13 6.88 12.55
N ASP A 90 12.57 7.97 13.06
CA ASP A 90 11.92 8.99 12.23
C ASP A 90 12.87 9.72 11.28
N ASP A 91 14.13 9.87 11.68
CA ASP A 91 15.18 10.48 10.87
C ASP A 91 15.67 9.60 9.71
N LEU A 92 14.93 8.53 9.37
CA LEU A 92 15.21 7.57 8.32
C LEU A 92 16.56 6.84 8.50
N ARG A 93 17.03 6.71 9.75
CA ARG A 93 18.29 6.05 10.06
C ARG A 93 18.10 4.70 10.73
N GLY A 94 19.08 3.85 10.51
CA GLY A 94 19.14 2.53 11.09
C GLY A 94 18.01 1.60 10.62
N LEU A 95 18.17 0.32 10.88
CA LEU A 95 17.14 -0.71 10.68
C LEU A 95 17.15 -1.57 11.91
N TYR A 96 15.99 -1.74 12.52
CA TYR A 96 15.87 -2.49 13.76
C TYR A 96 14.86 -3.62 13.57
N THR A 97 15.22 -4.80 14.05
CA THR A 97 14.33 -5.95 14.14
C THR A 97 13.82 -6.11 15.57
N LEU A 98 12.60 -6.60 15.72
CA LEU A 98 11.98 -6.93 16.99
C LEU A 98 11.21 -8.25 16.87
N GLY A 99 11.43 -9.17 17.80
CA GLY A 99 10.76 -10.47 17.81
C GLY A 99 11.35 -11.45 18.81
N GLY A 100 10.88 -12.70 18.75
CA GLY A 100 11.29 -13.78 19.65
C GLY A 100 10.53 -13.81 20.99
N SER A 101 10.79 -14.86 21.77
CA SER A 101 10.27 -15.05 23.13
C SER A 101 11.42 -15.52 24.04
N PRO A 102 11.96 -14.66 24.93
CA PRO A 102 11.52 -13.30 25.23
C PRO A 102 11.74 -12.33 24.05
N LEU A 103 11.02 -11.21 24.06
CA LEU A 103 11.19 -10.17 23.05
C LEU A 103 12.61 -9.62 23.07
N THR A 104 13.20 -9.58 21.88
CA THR A 104 14.56 -9.07 21.66
C THR A 104 14.56 -8.13 20.48
N SER A 105 15.35 -7.06 20.59
CA SER A 105 15.55 -6.10 19.51
C SER A 105 17.03 -6.05 19.11
N LYS A 106 17.28 -5.90 17.81
CA LYS A 106 18.61 -5.85 17.25
C LYS A 106 18.69 -4.82 16.14
N GLN A 107 19.79 -4.10 16.08
CA GLN A 107 20.12 -3.23 14.95
C GLN A 107 20.76 -4.07 13.84
N VAL A 108 20.27 -3.89 12.62
CA VAL A 108 20.67 -4.58 11.40
C VAL A 108 21.46 -3.65 10.50
N ILE A 109 20.90 -2.46 10.22
CA ILE A 109 21.58 -1.40 9.48
C ILE A 109 22.01 -0.35 10.50
N PRO A 110 23.27 0.10 10.49
CA PRO A 110 23.74 1.09 11.45
C PRO A 110 23.13 2.49 11.20
N ASP A 111 23.05 3.30 12.25
CA ASP A 111 22.41 4.63 12.19
C ASP A 111 23.14 5.67 11.32
N ASN A 112 24.38 5.38 10.89
CA ASN A 112 25.09 6.28 9.99
C ASN A 112 24.59 6.18 8.53
N LEU A 113 23.77 5.18 8.21
CA LEU A 113 23.13 5.03 6.92
C LEU A 113 21.69 5.53 7.02
N GLN A 114 21.38 6.52 6.19
CA GLN A 114 20.02 7.02 6.01
C GLN A 114 19.41 6.35 4.77
N SER A 115 18.25 5.73 4.93
CA SER A 115 17.62 4.92 3.88
C SER A 115 16.11 5.03 3.91
N ILE A 116 15.46 5.04 2.74
CA ILE A 116 14.02 4.83 2.65
C ILE A 116 13.77 3.33 2.65
N MET A 117 13.09 2.85 3.69
CA MET A 117 12.59 1.47 3.72
C MET A 117 11.33 1.34 2.88
N ILE A 118 11.38 0.46 1.89
CA ILE A 118 10.26 0.11 1.02
C ILE A 118 9.40 -0.98 1.67
N GLY A 119 10.01 -1.83 2.50
CA GLY A 119 9.32 -2.83 3.30
C GLY A 119 9.48 -4.25 2.76
N PHE A 120 8.61 -5.15 3.21
CA PHE A 120 8.63 -6.55 2.79
C PHE A 120 7.86 -6.79 1.49
N SER A 121 8.36 -7.71 0.67
CA SER A 121 7.59 -8.33 -0.39
C SER A 121 6.33 -9.00 0.19
N PRO A 122 5.22 -9.10 -0.56
CA PRO A 122 3.98 -9.69 -0.05
C PRO A 122 4.13 -11.14 0.45
N ASP A 123 5.09 -11.89 -0.09
CA ASP A 123 5.42 -13.24 0.39
C ASP A 123 6.33 -13.27 1.62
N GLY A 124 6.80 -12.12 2.12
CA GLY A 124 7.66 -11.97 3.29
C GLY A 124 9.10 -12.45 3.11
N ASN A 125 9.51 -12.86 1.91
CA ASN A 125 10.84 -13.44 1.66
C ASN A 125 11.94 -12.38 1.49
N TRP A 126 11.58 -11.18 1.05
CA TRP A 126 12.52 -10.12 0.72
C TRP A 126 12.14 -8.83 1.42
N PHE A 127 13.15 -8.12 1.92
CA PHE A 127 13.02 -6.77 2.43
C PHE A 127 13.77 -5.82 1.50
N ALA A 128 13.12 -4.71 1.11
CA ALA A 128 13.70 -3.73 0.21
C ALA A 128 13.93 -2.39 0.91
N TYR A 129 15.06 -1.76 0.61
CA TYR A 129 15.36 -0.40 1.00
C TYR A 129 16.25 0.28 -0.03
N ALA A 130 16.20 1.60 -0.07
CA ALA A 130 17.02 2.43 -0.95
C ALA A 130 17.74 3.51 -0.13
N PRO A 131 18.92 3.98 -0.55
CA PRO A 131 19.58 5.13 0.07
C PRO A 131 18.67 6.36 0.10
N PHE A 132 18.77 7.15 1.16
CA PHE A 132 18.10 8.44 1.24
C PHE A 132 19.11 9.55 0.95
N ASP A 133 18.97 10.15 -0.23
CA ASP A 133 19.87 11.19 -0.70
C ASP A 133 19.32 12.58 -0.36
N SER A 134 19.60 13.03 0.88
CA SER A 134 19.33 14.42 1.26
C SER A 134 20.49 15.34 0.86
N GLY A 135 20.20 16.30 -0.02
CA GLY A 135 21.11 17.40 -0.32
C GLY A 135 22.17 17.10 -1.39
N VAL A 136 21.92 16.14 -2.29
CA VAL A 136 22.72 16.00 -3.52
C VAL A 136 22.55 17.27 -4.36
N THR A 137 23.64 17.99 -4.61
CA THR A 137 23.62 19.24 -5.38
C THR A 137 23.68 19.01 -6.88
N ASP A 138 24.21 17.87 -7.33
CA ASP A 138 24.59 17.68 -8.73
C ASP A 138 23.63 16.74 -9.49
N GLY A 139 22.51 16.36 -8.86
CA GLY A 139 21.59 15.34 -9.36
C GLY A 139 22.14 13.92 -9.24
N ILE A 140 21.26 12.94 -9.44
CA ILE A 140 21.62 11.51 -9.52
C ILE A 140 21.35 10.98 -10.93
N ASP A 141 22.21 10.10 -11.43
CA ASP A 141 22.06 9.41 -12.72
C ASP A 141 21.60 7.96 -12.59
N HIS A 142 21.55 7.43 -11.37
CA HIS A 142 21.05 6.10 -11.05
C HIS A 142 20.24 6.09 -9.75
N PHE A 143 19.32 5.13 -9.64
CA PHE A 143 18.58 4.81 -8.43
C PHE A 143 19.07 3.46 -7.87
N ASP A 144 19.67 3.50 -6.69
CA ASP A 144 20.14 2.29 -6.01
C ASP A 144 19.04 1.66 -5.14
N LEU A 145 18.96 0.33 -5.19
CA LEU A 145 18.01 -0.46 -4.44
C LEU A 145 18.70 -1.70 -3.88
N THR A 146 18.54 -1.94 -2.58
CA THR A 146 19.03 -3.16 -1.92
C THR A 146 17.85 -4.05 -1.53
N LEU A 147 17.95 -5.33 -1.89
CA LEU A 147 17.08 -6.39 -1.41
C LEU A 147 17.85 -7.31 -0.44
N LEU A 148 17.22 -7.59 0.69
CA LEU A 148 17.74 -8.51 1.69
C LEU A 148 16.77 -9.68 1.85
N SER A 149 17.24 -10.90 1.63
CA SER A 149 16.40 -12.09 1.77
C SER A 149 16.32 -12.55 3.22
N ALA A 150 15.27 -13.31 3.54
CA ALA A 150 15.14 -14.05 4.78
C ALA A 150 16.32 -15.03 5.05
N GLU A 151 17.03 -15.45 4.00
CA GLU A 151 18.20 -16.32 4.11
C GLU A 151 19.52 -15.55 4.26
N GLY A 152 19.46 -14.21 4.33
CA GLY A 152 20.63 -13.34 4.44
C GLY A 152 21.36 -13.09 3.12
N LYS A 153 20.70 -13.35 1.99
CA LYS A 153 21.24 -12.97 0.68
C LYS A 153 20.95 -11.50 0.42
N GLU A 154 21.98 -10.74 0.10
CA GLU A 154 21.87 -9.36 -0.36
C GLU A 154 21.93 -9.31 -1.90
N LEU A 155 21.06 -8.51 -2.51
CA LEU A 155 21.07 -8.16 -3.93
C LEU A 155 21.00 -6.65 -4.06
N ASN A 156 22.00 -6.06 -4.72
CA ASN A 156 22.06 -4.63 -4.99
C ASN A 156 21.78 -4.38 -6.47
N GLN A 157 20.82 -3.50 -6.75
CA GLN A 157 20.49 -3.00 -8.08
C GLN A 157 20.87 -1.54 -8.18
N SER A 158 21.32 -1.13 -9.36
CA SER A 158 21.54 0.25 -9.72
C SER A 158 20.83 0.51 -11.05
N LEU A 159 19.70 1.22 -10.99
CA LEU A 159 18.83 1.45 -12.13
C LEU A 159 19.15 2.79 -12.79
N ASP A 160 19.46 2.76 -14.08
CA ASP A 160 19.78 3.96 -14.87
C ASP A 160 18.55 4.88 -14.98
N LEU A 161 18.74 6.15 -14.59
CA LEU A 161 17.75 7.23 -14.66
C LEU A 161 17.88 8.09 -15.91
N VAL A 162 18.94 7.94 -16.71
CA VAL A 162 19.17 8.73 -17.94
C VAL A 162 18.00 8.56 -18.91
N GLN A 163 17.47 7.34 -19.04
CA GLN A 163 16.29 7.07 -19.86
C GLN A 163 15.01 7.76 -19.35
N LEU A 164 14.99 8.19 -18.09
CA LEU A 164 13.86 8.91 -17.49
C LEU A 164 14.06 10.43 -17.52
N GLU A 165 15.22 10.94 -17.92
CA GLU A 165 15.47 12.38 -18.04
C GLU A 165 14.58 13.05 -19.10
N GLU A 166 14.05 12.29 -20.07
CA GLU A 166 13.12 12.81 -21.07
C GLU A 166 11.82 13.35 -20.46
N TYR A 167 11.47 12.90 -19.24
CA TYR A 167 10.32 13.39 -18.49
C TYR A 167 10.62 14.68 -17.71
N LEU A 168 11.88 15.13 -17.68
CA LEU A 168 12.31 16.32 -16.95
C LEU A 168 12.34 17.55 -17.85
N GLN A 169 12.04 18.71 -17.27
CA GLN A 169 12.26 20.00 -17.92
C GLN A 169 13.76 20.30 -17.99
N GLU A 170 14.17 21.10 -18.98
CA GLU A 170 15.58 21.51 -19.12
C GLU A 170 16.07 22.20 -17.82
N GLY A 171 17.22 21.74 -17.31
CA GLY A 171 17.80 22.24 -16.06
C GLY A 171 17.34 21.51 -14.80
N TYR A 172 16.41 20.56 -14.89
CA TYR A 172 16.02 19.70 -13.78
C TYR A 172 16.76 18.37 -13.81
N TRP A 173 17.02 17.84 -12.61
CA TRP A 173 17.67 16.55 -12.40
C TRP A 173 16.89 15.76 -11.36
N PHE A 174 16.91 14.43 -11.47
CA PHE A 174 16.49 13.58 -10.35
C PHE A 174 17.42 13.80 -9.16
N MET A 175 16.82 13.79 -7.98
CA MET A 175 17.51 14.11 -6.72
C MET A 175 17.51 12.93 -5.75
N GLY A 176 16.66 11.93 -5.98
CA GLY A 176 16.53 10.77 -5.10
C GLY A 176 15.12 10.19 -5.10
N ASN A 177 14.94 9.24 -4.19
CA ASN A 177 13.64 8.62 -3.87
C ASN A 177 12.91 9.42 -2.78
N ARG A 178 11.57 9.33 -2.78
CA ARG A 178 10.69 9.75 -1.71
C ARG A 178 9.69 8.65 -1.33
N ILE A 179 9.16 8.82 -0.12
CA ILE A 179 7.99 8.10 0.36
C ILE A 179 6.76 8.73 -0.34
N PRO A 180 5.79 7.94 -0.82
CA PRO A 180 5.67 6.49 -0.65
C PRO A 180 6.47 5.68 -1.67
N SER A 181 7.05 4.57 -1.19
CA SER A 181 7.60 3.48 -2.02
C SER A 181 7.22 2.16 -1.35
N PHE A 182 6.72 1.19 -2.09
CA PHE A 182 6.16 -0.06 -1.55
C PHE A 182 6.14 -1.18 -2.60
N TRP A 183 6.00 -2.42 -2.15
CA TRP A 183 5.79 -3.56 -3.03
C TRP A 183 4.36 -3.62 -3.56
N ILE A 184 4.19 -3.88 -4.86
CA ILE A 184 2.88 -4.15 -5.49
C ILE A 184 2.59 -5.65 -5.44
N SER A 185 3.57 -6.45 -5.83
CA SER A 185 3.55 -7.91 -5.91
C SER A 185 4.92 -8.43 -5.49
N SER A 186 5.12 -9.74 -5.37
CA SER A 186 6.44 -10.31 -5.00
C SER A 186 7.54 -10.09 -6.04
N ASP A 187 7.23 -9.43 -7.16
CA ASP A 187 8.12 -9.18 -8.28
C ASP A 187 8.05 -7.73 -8.82
N LEU A 188 7.29 -6.82 -8.16
CA LEU A 188 7.25 -5.40 -8.51
C LEU A 188 7.31 -4.50 -7.30
N ILE A 189 8.06 -3.41 -7.45
CA ILE A 189 8.11 -2.31 -6.49
C ILE A 189 7.64 -1.04 -7.19
N TYR A 190 6.76 -0.32 -6.50
CA TYR A 190 6.45 1.07 -6.78
C TYR A 190 7.44 1.95 -6.02
N VAL A 191 8.08 2.89 -6.72
CA VAL A 191 8.95 3.91 -6.13
C VAL A 191 8.50 5.29 -6.57
N THR A 192 8.62 6.26 -5.66
CA THR A 192 8.44 7.67 -6.00
C THR A 192 9.81 8.33 -6.10
N LEU A 193 10.13 8.90 -7.26
CA LEU A 193 11.33 9.71 -7.46
C LEU A 193 10.97 11.20 -7.41
N TYR A 194 11.92 12.07 -7.11
CA TYR A 194 11.69 13.52 -7.19
C TYR A 194 12.79 14.23 -7.97
N ALA A 195 12.41 15.34 -8.61
CA ALA A 195 13.32 16.16 -9.39
C ALA A 195 13.29 17.64 -8.98
N ARG A 196 14.44 18.30 -9.13
CA ARG A 196 14.65 19.72 -8.80
C ARG A 196 15.65 20.35 -9.77
N ASN A 197 15.59 21.67 -9.93
CA ASN A 197 16.70 22.44 -10.48
C ASN A 197 17.81 22.59 -9.42
N PRO A 198 19.02 22.04 -9.62
CA PRO A 198 20.11 22.14 -8.67
C PRO A 198 20.67 23.56 -8.50
N GLU A 199 20.51 24.42 -9.50
CA GLU A 199 21.00 25.82 -9.43
C GLU A 199 20.12 26.70 -8.54
N GLU A 200 18.93 26.24 -8.19
CA GLU A 200 17.97 26.99 -7.38
C GLU A 200 18.05 26.56 -5.92
N THR A 201 18.39 27.49 -5.02
CA THR A 201 18.64 27.20 -3.59
C THR A 201 17.39 26.95 -2.77
N SER A 202 16.21 27.37 -3.26
CA SER A 202 14.92 27.15 -2.57
C SER A 202 14.33 25.77 -2.90
N THR A 203 13.89 25.05 -1.86
CA THR A 203 13.16 23.77 -2.00
C THR A 203 11.76 23.93 -2.58
N ALA A 204 11.29 25.17 -2.79
CA ALA A 204 9.98 25.47 -3.36
C ALA A 204 9.90 25.24 -4.88
N TYR A 205 11.04 25.02 -5.56
CA TYR A 205 11.11 24.78 -7.02
C TYR A 205 11.33 23.29 -7.35
N ARG A 206 10.54 22.44 -6.71
CA ARG A 206 10.45 21.01 -7.09
C ARG A 206 9.53 20.88 -8.28
N LEU A 207 9.91 20.06 -9.26
CA LEU A 207 9.04 19.81 -10.42
C LEU A 207 7.81 18.98 -10.02
N GLY A 208 8.00 18.04 -9.09
CA GLY A 208 6.98 17.11 -8.65
C GLY A 208 7.57 15.77 -8.23
N ASP A 209 6.66 14.83 -7.98
CA ASP A 209 6.94 13.42 -7.75
C ASP A 209 6.74 12.64 -9.06
N PHE A 210 7.59 11.64 -9.27
CA PHE A 210 7.65 10.83 -10.48
C PHE A 210 7.47 9.38 -10.07
N PRO A 211 6.21 8.89 -10.07
CA PRO A 211 5.94 7.50 -9.76
C PRO A 211 6.57 6.59 -10.82
N ARG A 212 7.22 5.52 -10.39
CA ARG A 212 7.83 4.51 -11.26
C ARG A 212 7.59 3.12 -10.68
N ILE A 213 7.50 2.14 -11.58
CA ILE A 213 7.40 0.74 -11.21
C ILE A 213 8.62 0.04 -11.80
N LEU A 214 9.18 -0.89 -11.03
CA LEU A 214 10.35 -1.67 -11.43
C LEU A 214 10.23 -3.12 -10.97
N ASP A 215 10.90 -4.02 -11.69
CA ASP A 215 11.24 -5.35 -11.21
C ASP A 215 12.58 -5.26 -10.45
N PRO A 216 12.58 -5.54 -9.13
CA PRO A 216 13.75 -5.33 -8.30
C PRO A 216 14.79 -6.46 -8.43
N PHE A 217 14.45 -7.57 -9.07
CA PHE A 217 15.37 -8.69 -9.29
C PHE A 217 16.10 -8.57 -10.61
N THR A 218 15.45 -8.02 -11.63
CA THR A 218 16.09 -7.76 -12.93
C THR A 218 16.66 -6.35 -13.05
N GLY A 219 16.25 -5.41 -12.19
CA GLY A 219 16.69 -4.02 -12.25
C GLY A 219 16.11 -3.26 -13.45
N SER A 220 14.91 -3.66 -13.91
CA SER A 220 14.27 -3.10 -15.11
C SER A 220 13.04 -2.27 -14.75
N TRP A 221 12.84 -1.15 -15.47
CA TRP A 221 11.65 -0.31 -15.32
C TRP A 221 10.44 -0.91 -16.06
N GLU A 222 9.27 -0.78 -15.45
CA GLU A 222 7.97 -1.23 -15.95
C GLU A 222 7.10 -0.03 -16.32
N ASN A 223 7.34 0.52 -17.50
CA ASN A 223 6.76 1.81 -17.89
C ASN A 223 5.28 1.74 -18.29
N GLN A 224 4.78 0.56 -18.70
CA GLN A 224 3.41 0.42 -19.23
C GLN A 224 2.32 0.51 -18.16
N LEU A 225 2.65 0.16 -16.91
CA LEU A 225 1.66 0.14 -15.83
C LEU A 225 1.26 1.56 -15.38
N LEU A 226 1.99 2.61 -15.75
CA LEU A 226 1.60 3.99 -15.43
C LEU A 226 1.09 4.76 -16.67
N ASP A 227 0.96 4.10 -17.82
CA ASP A 227 0.35 4.67 -19.02
C ASP A 227 -1.18 4.65 -18.91
N LEU A 228 -1.69 5.47 -18.00
CA LEU A 228 -3.10 5.55 -17.63
C LEU A 228 -3.76 6.82 -18.21
N PRO A 229 -4.98 6.74 -18.76
CA PRO A 229 -5.65 7.89 -19.36
C PRO A 229 -5.88 9.01 -18.36
N GLU A 230 -5.49 10.24 -18.73
CA GLU A 230 -5.72 11.45 -17.91
C GLU A 230 -5.19 11.34 -16.46
N TYR A 231 -4.23 10.44 -16.21
CA TYR A 231 -3.64 10.26 -14.90
C TYR A 231 -2.88 11.51 -14.46
N ASP A 232 -3.28 12.04 -13.30
CA ASP A 232 -2.55 13.11 -12.64
C ASP A 232 -1.37 12.52 -11.86
N LEU A 233 -0.15 12.75 -12.35
CA LEU A 233 1.10 12.27 -11.75
C LEU A 233 1.31 12.74 -10.29
N SER A 234 0.54 13.74 -9.83
CA SER A 234 0.59 14.21 -8.44
C SER A 234 -0.28 13.40 -7.47
N SER A 235 -1.06 12.44 -7.98
CA SER A 235 -2.15 11.80 -7.24
C SER A 235 -1.98 10.28 -7.12
N PRO A 236 -2.62 9.64 -6.12
CA PRO A 236 -2.38 8.22 -5.82
C PRO A 236 -2.78 7.30 -6.97
N VAL A 237 -1.94 6.30 -7.20
CA VAL A 237 -2.21 5.14 -8.05
C VAL A 237 -1.99 3.88 -7.25
N GLY A 238 -2.96 2.97 -7.32
CA GLY A 238 -2.83 1.62 -6.79
C GLY A 238 -2.95 0.62 -7.94
N ILE A 239 -1.93 -0.22 -8.11
CA ILE A 239 -1.95 -1.32 -9.09
C ILE A 239 -2.34 -2.60 -8.36
N SER A 240 -3.22 -3.41 -8.96
CA SER A 240 -3.58 -4.71 -8.39
C SER A 240 -2.38 -5.66 -8.39
N PRO A 241 -2.24 -6.57 -7.40
CA PRO A 241 -1.08 -7.46 -7.33
C PRO A 241 -0.90 -8.39 -8.55
N ASP A 242 -2.00 -8.69 -9.26
CA ASP A 242 -2.00 -9.46 -10.50
C ASP A 242 -1.73 -8.60 -11.76
N ARG A 243 -1.54 -7.28 -11.59
CA ARG A 243 -1.29 -6.29 -12.64
C ARG A 243 -2.42 -6.16 -13.67
N SER A 244 -3.61 -6.71 -13.39
CA SER A 244 -4.74 -6.65 -14.30
C SER A 244 -5.50 -5.33 -14.21
N ARG A 245 -5.38 -4.60 -13.09
CA ARG A 245 -6.16 -3.39 -12.82
C ARG A 245 -5.34 -2.28 -12.17
N ALA A 246 -5.85 -1.07 -12.34
CA ALA A 246 -5.40 0.10 -11.58
C ALA A 246 -6.59 0.86 -10.98
N LEU A 247 -6.34 1.45 -9.82
CA LEU A 247 -7.21 2.43 -9.20
C LEU A 247 -6.42 3.73 -9.06
N TYR A 248 -6.78 4.74 -9.82
CA TYR A 248 -6.02 5.99 -9.89
C TYR A 248 -6.92 7.21 -9.93
N ALA A 249 -6.35 8.32 -9.49
CA ALA A 249 -6.99 9.62 -9.51
C ALA A 249 -6.87 10.30 -10.87
N GLU A 250 -7.98 10.88 -11.32
CA GLU A 250 -8.09 11.80 -12.44
C GLU A 250 -8.60 13.16 -11.93
N MET A 251 -8.52 14.19 -12.77
CA MET A 251 -8.89 15.57 -12.42
C MET A 251 -10.30 15.72 -11.83
N ASP A 252 -11.26 14.90 -12.25
CA ASP A 252 -12.67 14.97 -11.89
C ASP A 252 -13.20 13.68 -11.24
N GLY A 253 -12.31 12.80 -10.75
CA GLY A 253 -12.74 11.61 -10.02
C GLY A 253 -11.68 10.54 -9.82
N LEU A 254 -12.13 9.40 -9.33
CA LEU A 254 -11.33 8.18 -9.26
C LEU A 254 -11.73 7.23 -10.39
N SER A 255 -10.77 6.56 -11.02
CA SER A 255 -10.99 5.60 -12.11
C SER A 255 -10.47 4.22 -11.76
N LEU A 256 -11.30 3.20 -12.02
CA LEU A 256 -10.93 1.79 -12.01
C LEU A 256 -10.69 1.35 -13.47
N TRP A 257 -9.47 0.93 -13.77
CA TRP A 257 -8.99 0.56 -15.10
C TRP A 257 -8.70 -0.92 -15.24
N ASP A 258 -8.88 -1.45 -16.44
CA ASP A 258 -8.55 -2.81 -16.86
C ASP A 258 -7.43 -2.78 -17.91
N TYR A 259 -6.25 -3.32 -17.58
CA TYR A 259 -5.12 -3.34 -18.50
C TYR A 259 -5.31 -4.32 -19.66
N ASP A 260 -5.98 -5.44 -19.44
CA ASP A 260 -6.18 -6.47 -20.48
C ASP A 260 -7.07 -5.95 -21.61
N ARG A 261 -8.07 -5.12 -21.25
CA ARG A 261 -9.00 -4.52 -22.21
C ARG A 261 -8.55 -3.14 -22.69
N GLY A 262 -7.72 -2.45 -21.93
CA GLY A 262 -7.36 -1.06 -22.18
C GLY A 262 -8.56 -0.14 -22.06
N GLU A 263 -9.42 -0.35 -21.06
CA GLU A 263 -10.62 0.46 -20.84
C GLU A 263 -10.91 0.73 -19.35
N THR A 264 -11.56 1.86 -19.08
CA THR A 264 -12.05 2.20 -17.75
C THR A 264 -13.26 1.33 -17.43
N ILE A 265 -13.14 0.46 -16.43
CA ILE A 265 -14.27 -0.33 -15.89
C ILE A 265 -15.33 0.62 -15.32
N ARG A 266 -14.89 1.58 -14.50
CA ARG A 266 -15.78 2.56 -13.88
C ARG A 266 -15.06 3.81 -13.42
N LYS A 267 -15.73 4.96 -13.59
CA LYS A 267 -15.35 6.26 -13.02
C LYS A 267 -16.27 6.62 -11.84
N TYR A 268 -15.68 7.17 -10.78
CA TYR A 268 -16.34 7.57 -9.54
C TYR A 268 -16.24 9.09 -9.35
N SER A 269 -16.96 9.86 -10.17
CA SER A 269 -16.91 11.34 -10.17
C SER A 269 -17.40 12.02 -8.89
N PHE A 270 -17.99 11.26 -7.97
CA PHE A 270 -18.40 11.76 -6.66
C PHE A 270 -17.26 11.75 -5.64
N LEU A 271 -16.19 10.99 -5.89
CA LEU A 271 -14.97 10.97 -5.10
C LEU A 271 -14.00 11.95 -5.71
N ILE A 272 -13.72 13.06 -5.03
CA ILE A 272 -12.67 13.99 -5.45
C ILE A 272 -11.39 13.54 -4.73
N PRO A 273 -10.37 13.05 -5.45
CA PRO A 273 -9.14 12.60 -4.82
C PRO A 273 -8.40 13.76 -4.17
N SER A 274 -7.81 13.53 -2.99
CA SER A 274 -6.86 14.45 -2.38
C SER A 274 -5.42 14.03 -2.69
N LEU A 275 -4.48 14.96 -2.59
CA LEU A 275 -3.04 14.68 -2.76
C LEU A 275 -2.52 13.67 -1.73
N GLU A 276 -3.16 13.58 -0.56
CA GLU A 276 -2.81 12.63 0.50
C GLU A 276 -3.62 11.33 0.43
N GLY A 277 -4.41 11.12 -0.63
CA GLY A 277 -5.22 9.91 -0.77
C GLY A 277 -4.38 8.63 -0.85
N LEU A 278 -4.93 7.52 -0.40
CA LEU A 278 -4.34 6.19 -0.55
C LEU A 278 -5.22 5.30 -1.42
N SER A 279 -4.61 4.66 -2.44
CA SER A 279 -5.20 3.58 -3.23
C SER A 279 -4.54 2.25 -2.83
N LEU A 280 -5.28 1.38 -2.14
CA LEU A 280 -4.75 0.15 -1.53
C LEU A 280 -5.48 -1.08 -2.04
N TRP A 281 -4.77 -2.00 -2.68
CA TRP A 281 -5.35 -3.28 -3.08
C TRP A 281 -5.30 -4.31 -1.96
N SER A 282 -6.33 -5.16 -1.86
CA SER A 282 -6.24 -6.37 -1.05
C SER A 282 -5.17 -7.29 -1.65
N PRO A 283 -4.41 -8.05 -0.83
CA PRO A 283 -3.35 -8.93 -1.34
C PRO A 283 -3.80 -9.95 -2.39
N ASP A 284 -5.06 -10.38 -2.34
CA ASP A 284 -5.69 -11.28 -3.32
C ASP A 284 -6.16 -10.58 -4.61
N GLY A 285 -6.02 -9.25 -4.71
CA GLY A 285 -6.46 -8.44 -5.85
C GLY A 285 -7.98 -8.38 -6.05
N SER A 286 -8.78 -8.89 -5.10
CA SER A 286 -10.24 -8.96 -5.26
C SER A 286 -10.98 -7.66 -4.96
N LYS A 287 -10.33 -6.76 -4.20
CA LYS A 287 -10.86 -5.47 -3.76
C LYS A 287 -9.76 -4.42 -3.75
N ALA A 288 -10.17 -3.17 -3.91
CA ALA A 288 -9.36 -2.01 -3.61
C ALA A 288 -10.06 -1.15 -2.56
N ALA A 289 -9.28 -0.46 -1.74
CA ALA A 289 -9.74 0.59 -0.85
C ALA A 289 -9.18 1.91 -1.35
N TYR A 290 -10.00 2.94 -1.34
CA TYR A 290 -9.55 4.32 -1.52
C TYR A 290 -9.92 5.11 -0.26
N VAL A 291 -8.99 5.92 0.25
CA VAL A 291 -9.24 6.83 1.39
C VAL A 291 -8.55 8.18 1.14
N ASN A 292 -9.28 9.29 1.29
CA ASN A 292 -8.70 10.62 1.44
C ASN A 292 -8.19 10.75 2.87
N LEU A 293 -6.88 10.91 3.04
CA LEU A 293 -6.30 11.15 4.36
C LEU A 293 -6.45 12.62 4.77
N ASN A 294 -6.59 12.85 6.08
CA ASN A 294 -6.54 14.18 6.73
C ASN A 294 -7.51 15.25 6.15
N ASP A 295 -8.56 14.84 5.44
CA ASP A 295 -9.55 15.72 4.82
C ASP A 295 -10.75 15.97 5.75
N ASP A 296 -11.27 17.20 5.82
CA ASP A 296 -12.45 17.56 6.62
C ASP A 296 -13.72 16.99 5.93
N TYR A 297 -14.45 16.08 6.59
CA TYR A 297 -15.29 15.09 5.89
C TYR A 297 -16.52 15.61 5.14
N SER A 298 -16.70 15.02 3.94
CA SER A 298 -18.00 14.61 3.37
C SER A 298 -18.16 13.07 3.49
N GLU A 299 -19.34 12.49 3.25
CA GLU A 299 -19.59 11.02 3.28
C GLU A 299 -18.76 10.20 2.26
N MET A 300 -17.93 10.87 1.45
CA MET A 300 -17.27 10.36 0.24
C MET A 300 -15.74 10.33 0.36
N THR A 301 -15.21 10.33 1.57
CA THR A 301 -13.75 10.32 1.83
C THR A 301 -13.14 8.92 1.82
N GLY A 302 -13.92 7.85 1.69
CA GLY A 302 -13.36 6.51 1.53
C GLY A 302 -14.34 5.45 1.05
N VAL A 303 -13.86 4.54 0.20
CA VAL A 303 -14.66 3.47 -0.41
C VAL A 303 -13.89 2.16 -0.50
N ILE A 304 -14.61 1.04 -0.46
CA ILE A 304 -14.15 -0.25 -0.97
C ILE A 304 -14.72 -0.43 -2.36
N ILE A 305 -13.87 -0.73 -3.33
CA ILE A 305 -14.21 -1.01 -4.71
C ILE A 305 -14.00 -2.50 -4.97
N LYS A 306 -15.01 -3.14 -5.57
CA LYS A 306 -14.97 -4.55 -5.98
C LYS A 306 -14.57 -4.66 -7.45
N ASN A 307 -14.19 -5.88 -7.85
CA ASN A 307 -13.73 -6.14 -9.21
C ASN A 307 -14.74 -5.85 -10.34
N ASP A 308 -16.03 -5.80 -10.05
CA ASP A 308 -17.06 -5.42 -11.01
C ASP A 308 -17.29 -3.89 -11.08
N GLY A 309 -16.50 -3.10 -10.34
CA GLY A 309 -16.66 -1.66 -10.20
C GLY A 309 -17.78 -1.24 -9.25
N SER A 310 -18.52 -2.17 -8.63
CA SER A 310 -19.40 -1.83 -7.51
C SER A 310 -18.57 -1.35 -6.32
N TYR A 311 -19.15 -0.50 -5.48
CA TYR A 311 -18.45 0.06 -4.31
C TYR A 311 -19.32 0.04 -3.07
N LEU A 312 -18.66 0.10 -1.92
CA LEU A 312 -19.23 0.27 -0.60
C LEU A 312 -18.57 1.47 0.06
N PRO A 313 -19.32 2.39 0.68
CA PRO A 313 -18.71 3.45 1.45
C PRO A 313 -18.03 2.85 2.69
N LEU A 314 -16.79 3.26 2.96
CA LEU A 314 -16.13 2.94 4.22
C LEU A 314 -16.76 3.73 5.36
N VAL A 315 -17.18 4.97 5.09
CA VAL A 315 -17.85 5.81 6.07
C VAL A 315 -19.35 5.57 6.06
N ASN A 316 -19.92 5.25 7.23
CA ASN A 316 -21.35 5.14 7.41
C ASN A 316 -21.82 5.90 8.66
N LYS A 317 -23.13 5.88 8.92
CA LYS A 317 -23.76 6.60 10.05
C LYS A 317 -23.20 6.22 11.43
N GLU A 318 -22.58 5.04 11.56
CA GLU A 318 -22.07 4.49 12.82
C GLU A 318 -20.54 4.61 12.87
N PHE A 319 -19.83 4.28 11.79
CA PHE A 319 -18.37 4.21 11.73
C PHE A 319 -17.78 4.55 10.35
N PRO A 320 -16.61 5.24 10.32
CA PRO A 320 -16.19 6.20 11.34
C PRO A 320 -17.28 7.26 11.51
N LYS A 321 -17.47 7.79 12.74
CA LYS A 321 -18.45 8.86 12.96
C LYS A 321 -18.09 10.09 12.12
N ALA A 322 -19.11 10.82 11.65
CA ALA A 322 -18.90 12.06 10.91
C ALA A 322 -18.09 13.08 11.73
N GLY A 323 -17.12 13.74 11.08
CA GLY A 323 -16.23 14.73 11.70
C GLY A 323 -14.91 14.18 12.26
N LEU A 324 -14.56 12.93 11.96
CA LEU A 324 -13.29 12.29 12.34
C LEU A 324 -12.41 12.03 11.12
N PHE A 325 -11.09 12.04 11.27
CA PHE A 325 -10.13 11.93 10.16
C PHE A 325 -9.55 10.53 10.01
N ILE A 326 -9.66 9.87 8.86
CA ILE A 326 -8.83 8.69 8.55
C ILE A 326 -7.40 9.20 8.33
N GLN A 327 -6.45 8.72 9.14
CA GLN A 327 -5.03 9.04 9.00
C GLN A 327 -4.25 7.90 8.32
N TYR A 328 -4.77 6.67 8.37
CA TYR A 328 -4.12 5.54 7.71
C TYR A 328 -5.07 4.38 7.46
N ALA A 329 -4.74 3.54 6.48
CA ALA A 329 -5.47 2.31 6.19
C ALA A 329 -4.51 1.20 5.77
N SER A 330 -4.80 -0.06 6.11
CA SER A 330 -3.96 -1.20 5.72
C SER A 330 -4.74 -2.51 5.68
N TRP A 331 -4.63 -3.23 4.56
CA TRP A 331 -5.22 -4.56 4.40
C TRP A 331 -4.43 -5.61 5.17
N SER A 332 -5.16 -6.55 5.78
CA SER A 332 -4.57 -7.76 6.35
C SER A 332 -4.01 -8.69 5.25
N PRO A 333 -2.93 -9.43 5.51
CA PRO A 333 -2.32 -10.35 4.55
C PRO A 333 -3.29 -11.40 3.99
N ASN A 334 -4.27 -11.82 4.80
CA ASN A 334 -5.30 -12.78 4.36
C ASN A 334 -6.42 -12.18 3.49
N SER A 335 -6.35 -10.88 3.15
CA SER A 335 -7.31 -10.14 2.32
C SER A 335 -8.73 -10.00 2.85
N LYS A 336 -8.98 -10.33 4.13
CA LYS A 336 -10.33 -10.33 4.71
C LYS A 336 -10.61 -9.08 5.52
N LEU A 337 -9.60 -8.51 6.17
CA LEU A 337 -9.75 -7.38 7.07
C LEU A 337 -9.04 -6.14 6.53
N LEU A 338 -9.64 -4.98 6.72
CA LEU A 338 -9.03 -3.67 6.52
C LEU A 338 -8.99 -2.95 7.88
N ALA A 339 -7.81 -2.53 8.30
CA ALA A 339 -7.64 -1.68 9.47
C ALA A 339 -7.62 -0.21 9.07
N LEU A 340 -8.28 0.65 9.85
CA LEU A 340 -8.27 2.10 9.70
C LEU A 340 -7.79 2.74 11.00
N ALA A 341 -6.87 3.70 10.90
CA ALA A 341 -6.53 4.60 11.99
C ALA A 341 -7.32 5.89 11.81
N VAL A 342 -8.18 6.22 12.78
CA VAL A 342 -9.09 7.36 12.71
C VAL A 342 -8.85 8.31 13.87
N ALA A 343 -8.51 9.55 13.61
CA ALA A 343 -8.31 10.58 14.62
C ALA A 343 -9.62 11.07 15.21
N GLU A 344 -9.71 11.06 16.53
CA GLU A 344 -10.78 11.67 17.33
C GLU A 344 -10.14 12.54 18.42
N GLY A 345 -9.94 13.84 18.10
CA GLY A 345 -9.18 14.74 18.95
C GLY A 345 -7.70 14.34 19.01
N GLU A 346 -7.19 14.08 20.21
CA GLU A 346 -5.81 13.59 20.44
C GLU A 346 -5.72 12.06 20.40
N ASP A 347 -6.85 11.36 20.33
CA ASP A 347 -6.90 9.90 20.35
C ASP A 347 -6.96 9.33 18.92
N ILE A 348 -6.37 8.15 18.71
CA ILE A 348 -6.52 7.38 17.48
C ILE A 348 -7.47 6.20 17.74
N ASN A 349 -8.60 6.17 17.04
CA ASN A 349 -9.46 5.00 16.95
C ASN A 349 -8.95 4.03 15.89
N LEU A 350 -8.58 2.81 16.30
CA LEU A 350 -8.38 1.70 15.39
C LEU A 350 -9.74 1.05 15.10
N LEU A 351 -10.15 1.07 13.83
CA LEU A 351 -11.34 0.37 13.35
C LEU A 351 -10.92 -0.81 12.47
N ILE A 352 -11.55 -1.96 12.68
CA ILE A 352 -11.34 -3.15 11.84
C ILE A 352 -12.62 -3.44 11.05
N TYR A 353 -12.50 -3.36 9.72
CA TYR A 353 -13.55 -3.68 8.77
C TYR A 353 -13.35 -5.09 8.21
N ASP A 354 -14.35 -5.95 8.32
CA ASP A 354 -14.38 -7.25 7.67
C ASP A 354 -15.02 -7.13 6.28
N ALA A 355 -14.21 -7.30 5.24
CA ALA A 355 -14.61 -7.18 3.85
C ALA A 355 -15.42 -8.38 3.31
N ILE A 356 -15.58 -9.44 4.10
CA ILE A 356 -16.44 -10.59 3.78
C ILE A 356 -17.86 -10.34 4.31
N SER A 357 -17.98 -9.89 5.56
CA SER A 357 -19.28 -9.56 6.14
C SER A 357 -19.74 -8.13 5.80
N GLU A 358 -18.84 -7.30 5.29
CA GLU A 358 -19.03 -5.88 4.97
C GLU A 358 -19.43 -5.06 6.20
N GLN A 359 -18.84 -5.38 7.35
CA GLN A 359 -19.14 -4.76 8.65
C GLN A 359 -17.85 -4.39 9.38
N TYR A 360 -17.93 -3.34 10.19
CA TYR A 360 -16.92 -3.11 11.21
C TYR A 360 -17.11 -4.13 12.35
N ILE A 361 -16.02 -4.77 12.77
CA ILE A 361 -16.02 -5.86 13.75
C ILE A 361 -15.26 -5.53 15.03
N HIS A 362 -14.38 -4.51 15.01
CA HIS A 362 -13.70 -4.01 16.20
C HIS A 362 -13.53 -2.49 16.16
N GLN A 363 -13.57 -1.88 17.35
CA GLN A 363 -13.13 -0.51 17.60
C GLN A 363 -12.25 -0.47 18.86
N CYS A 364 -11.07 0.11 18.75
CA CYS A 364 -10.19 0.38 19.89
C CYS A 364 -9.78 1.84 19.94
N ILE A 365 -9.82 2.45 21.12
CA ILE A 365 -9.14 3.74 21.34
C ILE A 365 -7.68 3.43 21.67
N VAL A 366 -6.79 3.88 20.80
CA VAL A 366 -5.34 3.69 20.83
C VAL A 366 -4.71 5.03 21.18
N SER A 367 -4.18 5.11 22.41
CA SER A 367 -3.39 6.19 23.05
C SER A 367 -3.49 7.64 22.55
N LYS A 368 -3.56 8.57 23.51
CA LYS A 368 -3.28 10.01 23.34
C LYS A 368 -1.87 10.35 22.85
N ALA A 369 -0.92 9.42 22.94
CA ALA A 369 0.51 9.69 22.72
C ALA A 369 1.01 9.30 21.32
N LEU A 370 0.16 8.81 20.41
CA LEU A 370 0.56 8.42 19.06
C LEU A 370 0.89 9.61 18.14
N GLY A 371 0.52 10.84 18.51
CA GLY A 371 0.78 12.01 17.67
C GLY A 371 0.04 11.96 16.34
N TYR A 372 0.56 12.68 15.34
CA TYR A 372 0.05 12.71 13.97
C TYR A 372 0.81 11.69 13.10
N ASP A 373 0.13 11.05 12.14
CA ASP A 373 0.70 10.08 11.16
C ASP A 373 1.04 8.67 11.71
N PRO A 374 0.04 7.91 12.18
CA PRO A 374 0.19 6.52 12.58
C PRO A 374 0.35 5.59 11.36
N ALA A 375 1.25 4.62 11.46
CA ALA A 375 1.37 3.51 10.52
C ALA A 375 0.79 2.23 11.12
N LEU A 376 0.03 1.49 10.30
CA LEU A 376 -0.57 0.20 10.65
C LEU A 376 0.09 -0.93 9.86
N THR A 377 0.74 -1.87 10.56
CA THR A 377 1.38 -3.05 9.95
C THR A 377 0.78 -4.32 10.54
N TRP A 378 0.24 -5.18 9.68
CA TRP A 378 -0.30 -6.46 10.09
C TRP A 378 0.80 -7.50 10.28
N SER A 379 0.60 -8.37 11.26
CA SER A 379 1.27 -9.66 11.36
C SER A 379 0.97 -10.56 10.15
N PRO A 380 1.90 -11.45 9.77
CA PRO A 380 1.74 -12.35 8.62
C PRO A 380 0.55 -13.30 8.77
N ASP A 381 0.20 -13.69 10.00
CA ASP A 381 -0.97 -14.53 10.31
C ASP A 381 -2.30 -13.74 10.38
N SER A 382 -2.25 -12.41 10.19
CA SER A 382 -3.40 -11.49 10.30
C SER A 382 -4.08 -11.46 11.68
N ALA A 383 -3.39 -11.89 12.76
CA ALA A 383 -3.96 -11.93 14.10
C ALA A 383 -3.62 -10.68 14.94
N GLN A 384 -2.55 -9.96 14.58
CA GLN A 384 -2.05 -8.80 15.29
C GLN A 384 -1.76 -7.63 14.35
N ILE A 385 -1.81 -6.42 14.88
CA ILE A 385 -1.46 -5.17 14.19
C ILE A 385 -0.47 -4.40 15.05
N ALA A 386 0.67 -4.05 14.46
CA ALA A 386 1.57 -3.05 14.99
C ALA A 386 1.11 -1.65 14.57
N ILE A 387 0.97 -0.78 15.57
CA ILE A 387 0.57 0.61 15.43
C ILE A 387 1.77 1.43 15.88
N SER A 388 2.27 2.28 15.00
CA SER A 388 3.54 2.96 15.24
C SER A 388 3.51 4.37 14.72
N SER A 389 4.25 5.24 15.39
CA SER A 389 4.43 6.65 15.05
C SER A 389 5.86 7.04 15.40
N PRO A 390 6.47 8.01 14.68
CA PRO A 390 7.81 8.53 14.94
C PRO A 390 8.24 8.64 16.41
N ASP A 391 7.41 9.31 17.22
CA ASP A 391 7.78 9.73 18.58
C ASP A 391 7.12 8.89 19.68
N SER A 392 6.46 7.80 19.31
CA SER A 392 5.62 7.03 20.21
C SER A 392 6.11 5.60 20.36
N PRO A 393 5.87 4.97 21.52
CA PRO A 393 6.05 3.53 21.67
C PRO A 393 5.27 2.77 20.59
N ILE A 394 5.87 1.70 20.06
CA ILE A 394 5.15 0.77 19.18
C ILE A 394 4.08 0.06 20.02
N LEU A 395 2.84 0.08 19.55
CA LEU A 395 1.72 -0.63 20.16
C LEU A 395 1.39 -1.87 19.34
N LEU A 396 1.03 -2.97 20.01
CA LEU A 396 0.50 -4.16 19.38
C LEU A 396 -0.94 -4.36 19.78
N TYR A 397 -1.84 -4.38 18.79
CA TYR A 397 -3.21 -4.83 18.98
C TYR A 397 -3.32 -6.30 18.62
N ASP A 398 -3.77 -7.13 19.56
CA ASP A 398 -4.04 -8.55 19.37
C ASP A 398 -5.54 -8.76 19.15
N LEU A 399 -5.93 -9.10 17.91
CA LEU A 399 -7.33 -9.27 17.53
C LEU A 399 -8.02 -10.38 18.34
N PRO A 400 -7.44 -11.59 18.50
CA PRO A 400 -8.12 -12.68 19.20
C PRO A 400 -8.48 -12.37 20.65
N SER A 401 -7.60 -11.68 21.38
CA SER A 401 -7.85 -11.31 22.78
C SER A 401 -8.45 -9.92 22.96
N GLY A 402 -8.41 -9.08 21.92
CA GLY A 402 -8.84 -7.68 21.96
C GLY A 402 -7.98 -6.80 22.88
N ASN A 403 -6.75 -7.21 23.18
CA ASN A 403 -5.83 -6.48 24.06
C ASN A 403 -4.86 -5.61 23.27
N ILE A 404 -4.41 -4.52 23.89
CA ILE A 404 -3.33 -3.67 23.38
C ILE A 404 -2.12 -3.80 24.30
N PHE A 405 -0.96 -4.00 23.71
CA PHE A 405 0.33 -4.09 24.39
C PHE A 405 1.22 -2.93 23.95
N GLU A 406 1.97 -2.37 24.87
CA GLU A 406 2.97 -1.35 24.59
C GLU A 406 4.36 -2.00 24.59
N LEU A 407 5.13 -1.77 23.52
CA LEU A 407 6.50 -2.21 23.39
C LEU A 407 7.44 -1.09 23.81
N ALA A 408 8.63 -1.44 24.31
CA ALA A 408 9.62 -0.44 24.71
C ALA A 408 10.28 0.29 23.52
N GLN A 409 10.14 -0.28 22.31
CA GLN A 409 10.74 0.25 21.09
C GLN A 409 9.92 1.42 20.55
N HIS A 410 10.63 2.40 19.98
CA HIS A 410 10.07 3.59 19.36
C HIS A 410 10.50 3.65 17.90
N GLY A 411 9.67 4.24 17.05
CA GLY A 411 9.92 4.36 15.62
C GLY A 411 8.77 3.78 14.78
N ARG A 412 8.86 3.99 13.46
CA ARG A 412 7.85 3.56 12.51
C ARG A 412 8.11 2.13 12.06
N VAL A 413 7.12 1.26 12.22
CA VAL A 413 7.15 -0.11 11.68
C VAL A 413 7.05 -0.03 10.16
N LYS A 414 7.96 -0.72 9.48
CA LYS A 414 8.09 -0.77 8.01
C LYS A 414 7.71 -2.13 7.43
N GLY A 415 7.46 -3.11 8.28
CA GLY A 415 6.94 -4.40 7.87
C GLY A 415 7.06 -5.49 8.94
N TRP A 416 6.43 -6.63 8.69
CA TRP A 416 6.42 -7.78 9.57
C TRP A 416 6.41 -9.07 8.74
N SER A 417 7.35 -9.99 9.00
CA SER A 417 7.47 -11.28 8.30
C SER A 417 7.76 -12.42 9.26
N ASP A 418 7.15 -13.60 9.02
CA ASP A 418 7.42 -14.85 9.74
C ASP A 418 8.63 -15.61 9.20
N LYS A 419 9.10 -15.23 8.01
CA LYS A 419 10.26 -15.84 7.35
C LYS A 419 11.55 -15.12 7.68
N PHE A 420 11.47 -13.82 7.92
CA PHE A 420 12.65 -12.99 8.10
C PHE A 420 13.25 -13.20 9.49
N PRO A 421 14.54 -13.56 9.60
CA PRO A 421 15.15 -13.87 10.89
C PRO A 421 15.40 -12.59 11.68
N LEU A 422 15.27 -12.69 13.00
CA LEU A 422 15.68 -11.63 13.92
C LEU A 422 17.18 -11.32 13.81
N ASN A 423 17.98 -12.36 13.57
CA ASN A 423 19.41 -12.24 13.36
C ASN A 423 19.69 -12.39 11.86
N LEU A 424 19.80 -11.28 11.16
CA LEU A 424 20.45 -11.28 9.86
C LEU A 424 21.95 -11.59 10.06
N PRO A 425 22.54 -12.40 9.16
CA PRO A 425 23.93 -12.83 9.26
C PRO A 425 24.94 -11.70 9.14
#